data_AF-A0A815SLF1-F1
#
_entry.id   AF-A0A815SLF1-F1
#
_cell.length_a   1.000
_cell.length_b   1.000
_cell.length_c   1.000
_cell.angle_alpha   90.00
_cell.angle_beta   90.00
_cell.angle_gamma   90.00
#
_symmetry.space_group_name_H-M   'P 1'
#
loop_
_entity.id
_entity.type
_entity.pdbx_description
1 polymer ?
#
loop_
_entity_poly.entity_id
_entity_poly.type
_entity_poly.pdbx_seq_one_letter_code
_entity_poly.pdbx_strand_id
1 'polypeptide(L)'
;LVDCDKINGECNGGEMTTAYGVIMNMSGIESETNYKYLGHEQRCQFDRTKVHVYINESVNITQDENGEKGYYRVYRGNETCGVNMMCSSALVDE
;
A
#
# COMPACT_ATOMS: atom_id res chain seq x y z
N LEU A 1 -5.73 -3.51 0.04
CA LEU A 1 -5.71 -2.16 -0.58
C LEU A 1 -6.67 -2.08 -1.73
N VAL A 2 -6.48 -2.87 -2.79
CA VAL A 2 -7.38 -2.93 -3.98
C VAL A 2 -8.87 -2.90 -3.62
N ASP A 3 -9.28 -3.68 -2.62
CA ASP A 3 -10.70 -3.83 -2.25
C ASP A 3 -11.25 -2.74 -1.32
N CYS A 4 -10.38 -2.04 -0.57
CA CYS A 4 -10.77 -1.18 0.54
C CYS A 4 -10.45 0.30 0.30
N ASP A 5 -9.55 0.59 -0.63
CA ASP A 5 -9.22 1.94 -1.07
C ASP A 5 -10.25 2.41 -2.10
N LYS A 6 -11.18 3.24 -1.65
CA LYS A 6 -12.24 3.80 -2.52
C LYS A 6 -11.78 5.05 -3.29
N ILE A 7 -10.55 5.50 -3.07
CA ILE A 7 -10.01 6.73 -3.67
C ILE A 7 -9.16 6.36 -4.88
N ASN A 8 -8.34 5.31 -4.77
CA ASN A 8 -7.57 4.78 -5.89
C ASN A 8 -8.45 3.93 -6.82
N GLY A 9 -8.12 3.96 -8.11
CA GLY A 9 -8.90 3.32 -9.18
C GLY A 9 -8.78 1.79 -9.22
N GLU A 10 -8.59 1.14 -8.07
CA GLU A 10 -8.50 -0.31 -7.92
C GLU A 10 -7.44 -0.91 -8.87
N CYS A 11 -7.90 -1.65 -9.88
CA CYS A 11 -7.09 -2.29 -10.91
C CYS A 11 -6.70 -1.36 -12.07
N ASN A 12 -7.31 -0.17 -12.16
CA ASN A 12 -6.97 0.87 -13.14
C ASN A 12 -5.76 1.72 -12.70
N GLY A 13 -5.16 1.39 -11.55
CA GLY A 13 -4.03 2.09 -10.97
C GLY A 13 -4.43 3.04 -9.85
N GLY A 14 -3.42 3.49 -9.10
CA GLY A 14 -3.59 4.36 -7.95
C GLY A 14 -2.27 4.97 -7.50
N GLU A 15 -2.36 6.04 -6.70
CA GLU A 15 -1.24 6.76 -6.12
C GLU A 15 -0.81 6.12 -4.79
N MET A 16 0.49 5.84 -4.63
CA MET A 16 1.03 5.18 -3.44
C MET A 16 0.85 6.04 -2.17
N THR A 17 0.95 7.35 -2.30
CA THR A 17 0.74 8.31 -1.20
C THR A 17 -0.68 8.21 -0.64
N THR A 18 -1.67 8.14 -1.54
CA THR A 18 -3.07 7.90 -1.18
C THR A 18 -3.22 6.54 -0.50
N ALA A 19 -2.58 5.49 -1.02
CA ALA A 19 -2.64 4.16 -0.44
C ALA A 19 -2.10 4.13 1.00
N TYR A 20 -0.97 4.80 1.28
CA TYR A 20 -0.47 4.95 2.65
C TYR A 20 -1.41 5.74 3.54
N GLY A 21 -2.01 6.81 3.04
CA GLY A 21 -3.07 7.54 3.75
C GLY A 21 -4.24 6.65 4.16
N VAL A 22 -4.67 5.75 3.27
CA VAL A 22 -5.73 4.78 3.56
C VAL A 22 -5.30 3.78 4.63
N ILE A 23 -4.07 3.26 4.59
CA ILE A 23 -3.54 2.35 5.63
C ILE A 23 -3.47 3.03 6.99
N MET A 24 -2.95 4.26 7.04
CA MET A 24 -2.90 5.07 8.27
C MET A 24 -4.31 5.28 8.83
N ASN A 25 -5.29 5.60 7.97
CA ASN A 25 -6.68 5.80 8.39
C ASN A 25 -7.37 4.50 8.83
N MET A 26 -7.08 3.36 8.18
CA MET A 26 -7.57 2.03 8.59
C MET A 26 -6.89 1.51 9.86
N SER A 27 -5.89 2.24 10.38
CA SER A 27 -5.08 1.81 11.51
C SER A 27 -4.40 0.47 11.24
N GLY A 28 -3.74 0.34 10.09
CA GLY A 28 -2.86 -0.78 9.75
C GLY A 28 -3.35 -1.68 8.63
N ILE A 29 -2.63 -2.77 8.42
CA ILE A 29 -2.81 -3.70 7.30
C ILE A 29 -2.76 -5.16 7.76
N GLU A 30 -3.55 -6.00 7.10
CA GLU A 30 -3.49 -7.45 7.30
C GLU A 30 -2.36 -8.07 6.49
N SER A 31 -1.75 -9.12 7.05
CA SER A 31 -0.79 -9.96 6.33
C SER A 31 -1.42 -10.65 5.12
N GLU A 32 -0.61 -10.96 4.10
CA GLU A 32 -1.03 -11.71 2.91
C GLU A 32 -1.69 -13.07 3.23
N THR A 33 -1.33 -13.69 4.36
CA THR A 33 -1.96 -14.94 4.79
C THR A 33 -3.40 -14.75 5.29
N ASN A 34 -3.69 -13.61 5.90
CA ASN A 34 -5.02 -13.25 6.41
C ASN A 34 -5.90 -12.62 5.33
N TYR A 35 -5.29 -11.84 4.43
CA TYR A 35 -5.97 -11.15 3.33
C TYR A 35 -5.23 -11.43 2.02
N LYS A 36 -5.62 -12.52 1.33
CA LYS A 36 -4.95 -12.99 0.11
C LYS A 36 -5.22 -12.10 -1.09
N TYR A 37 -4.18 -11.84 -1.85
CA TYR A 37 -4.26 -11.17 -3.13
C TYR A 37 -4.87 -12.08 -4.21
N LEU A 38 -6.00 -11.66 -4.79
CA LEU A 38 -6.68 -12.40 -5.86
C LEU A 38 -6.49 -11.80 -7.24
N GLY A 39 -5.83 -10.64 -7.36
CA GLY A 39 -5.56 -10.00 -8.66
C GLY A 39 -6.78 -9.39 -9.35
N HIS A 40 -7.90 -9.23 -8.66
CA HIS A 40 -9.09 -8.50 -9.10
C HIS A 40 -9.77 -7.81 -7.91
N GLU A 41 -10.59 -6.80 -8.18
CA GLU A 41 -11.41 -6.13 -7.16
C GLU A 41 -12.39 -7.11 -6.50
N GLN A 42 -12.52 -7.00 -5.18
CA GLN A 42 -13.55 -7.65 -4.39
C GLN A 42 -14.14 -6.67 -3.38
N ARG A 43 -15.22 -7.08 -2.71
CA ARG A 43 -15.73 -6.33 -1.56
C ARG A 43 -14.67 -6.32 -0.44
N CYS A 44 -14.35 -5.14 0.09
CA CYS A 44 -13.51 -4.98 1.28
C CYS A 44 -13.98 -5.88 2.44
N GLN A 45 -13.10 -6.75 2.92
CA GLN A 45 -13.31 -7.64 4.07
C GLN A 45 -12.32 -7.38 5.21
N PHE A 46 -11.76 -6.16 5.25
CA PHE A 46 -10.75 -5.79 6.24
C PHE A 46 -11.25 -6.00 7.67
N ASP A 47 -10.43 -6.67 8.47
CA ASP A 47 -10.67 -6.98 9.87
C ASP A 47 -9.51 -6.44 10.71
N ARG A 48 -9.81 -5.35 11.43
CA ARG A 48 -8.85 -4.67 12.29
C ARG A 48 -8.25 -5.58 13.38
N THR A 49 -8.92 -6.67 13.76
CA THR A 49 -8.41 -7.61 14.76
C THR A 49 -7.29 -8.52 14.25
N LYS A 50 -7.08 -8.58 12.93
CA LYS A 50 -6.05 -9.39 12.26
C LYS A 50 -4.86 -8.58 11.76
N VAL A 51 -4.81 -7.32 12.16
CA VAL A 51 -3.73 -6.39 11.84
C VAL A 51 -2.55 -6.65 12.77
N HIS A 52 -1.38 -6.78 12.18
CA HIS A 52 -0.11 -6.97 12.89
C HIS A 52 0.95 -5.94 12.48
N VAL A 53 0.58 -4.99 11.61
CA VAL A 53 1.50 -4.05 10.97
C VAL A 53 0.81 -2.72 10.80
N TYR A 54 1.48 -1.65 11.23
CA TYR A 54 0.98 -0.28 11.16
C TYR A 54 1.95 0.60 10.39
N ILE A 55 1.41 1.62 9.72
CA ILE A 55 2.22 2.68 9.13
C ILE A 55 1.98 3.92 9.96
N ASN A 56 3.06 4.53 10.45
CA ASN A 56 2.97 5.76 11.23
C ASN A 56 3.10 6.99 10.34
N GLU A 57 4.03 6.95 9.40
CA GLU A 57 4.34 8.08 8.53
C GLU A 57 4.75 7.58 7.14
N SER A 58 4.42 8.38 6.13
CA SER A 58 4.88 8.21 4.75
C SER A 58 5.48 9.49 4.21
N VAL A 59 6.63 9.39 3.54
CA VAL A 59 7.29 10.53 2.90
C VAL A 59 7.36 10.35 1.40
N ASN A 60 7.15 11.44 0.66
CA ASN A 60 7.42 11.51 -0.76
C ASN A 60 8.92 11.71 -0.97
N ILE A 61 9.55 10.74 -1.61
CA ILE A 61 10.97 10.83 -1.94
C ILE A 61 11.06 11.61 -3.25
N THR A 62 11.69 12.77 -3.21
CA THR A 62 12.06 13.48 -4.43
C THR A 62 13.09 12.66 -5.19
N GLN A 63 12.99 12.67 -6.52
CA GLN A 63 13.84 11.90 -7.43
C GLN A 63 15.24 12.54 -7.54
N ASP A 64 15.88 12.79 -6.41
CA ASP A 64 17.27 13.21 -6.34
C ASP A 64 18.16 12.02 -5.95
N GLU A 65 19.42 12.09 -6.37
CA GLU A 65 20.43 11.03 -6.26
C GLU A 65 20.76 10.65 -4.80
N ASN A 66 20.32 11.47 -3.84
CA ASN A 66 20.51 11.27 -2.41
C ASN A 66 19.30 10.60 -1.74
N GLY A 67 18.11 10.77 -2.32
CA GLY A 67 16.85 10.18 -1.86
C GLY A 67 16.83 8.66 -1.96
N GLU A 68 17.48 8.02 -2.93
CA GLU A 68 17.35 6.56 -3.13
C GLU A 68 18.18 5.69 -2.17
N LYS A 69 19.08 6.27 -1.35
CA LYS A 69 20.07 5.50 -0.58
C LYS A 69 19.54 4.79 0.68
N GLY A 70 18.22 4.73 0.89
CA GLY A 70 17.65 4.13 2.10
C GLY A 70 16.22 3.60 2.00
N TYR A 71 15.60 3.58 0.80
CA TYR A 71 14.19 3.24 0.68
C TYR A 71 13.94 2.06 -0.25
N TYR A 72 13.04 1.17 0.19
CA TYR A 72 12.62 0.01 -0.58
C TYR A 72 11.75 0.45 -1.74
N ARG A 73 12.18 0.13 -2.97
CA ARG A 73 11.39 0.34 -4.18
C ARG A 73 10.33 -0.76 -4.28
N VAL A 74 9.06 -0.42 -4.12
CA VAL A 74 7.95 -1.37 -4.33
C VAL A 74 7.85 -1.64 -5.83
N TYR A 75 8.18 -2.86 -6.26
CA TYR A 75 8.14 -3.28 -7.66
C TYR A 75 6.89 -4.08 -8.01
N ARG A 76 6.50 -3.91 -9.28
CA ARG A 76 5.26 -4.29 -9.96
C ARG A 76 4.98 -5.80 -10.01
N GLY A 77 3.71 -6.18 -9.83
CA GLY A 77 3.15 -7.50 -10.16
C GLY A 77 2.51 -7.55 -11.56
N ASN A 78 2.54 -8.74 -12.17
CA ASN A 78 2.23 -9.12 -13.56
C ASN A 78 0.78 -8.83 -14.04
N GLU A 79 0.44 -7.58 -14.39
CA GLU A 79 -0.91 -7.20 -14.89
C GLU A 79 -2.07 -7.52 -13.93
N THR A 80 -1.73 -7.86 -12.68
CA THR A 80 -2.66 -8.02 -11.58
C THR A 80 -2.81 -6.66 -10.87
N CYS A 81 -3.99 -6.35 -10.34
CA CYS A 81 -4.31 -5.07 -9.66
C CYS A 81 -3.23 -4.67 -8.64
N GLY A 82 -2.31 -3.80 -9.03
CA GLY A 82 -1.06 -3.56 -8.30
C GLY A 82 -0.80 -2.07 -8.18
N VAL A 83 -0.18 -1.70 -7.07
CA VAL A 83 0.20 -0.31 -6.80
C VAL A 83 1.07 0.24 -7.92
N ASN A 84 0.63 1.36 -8.50
CA ASN A 84 1.28 2.01 -9.64
C ASN A 84 2.49 2.84 -9.17
N MET A 85 3.34 3.17 -10.14
CA MET A 85 4.71 3.62 -10.04
C MET A 85 4.88 5.01 -9.40
N MET A 86 5.13 5.05 -8.08
CA MET A 86 5.68 6.19 -7.34
C MET A 86 6.61 5.67 -6.22
N CYS A 87 7.78 6.28 -6.03
CA CYS A 87 8.68 5.96 -4.92
C CYS A 87 8.19 6.68 -3.66
N SER A 88 7.68 5.92 -2.70
CA SER A 88 7.28 6.41 -1.39
C SER A 88 7.71 5.38 -0.35
N SER A 89 8.11 5.82 0.84
CA SER A 89 8.50 4.94 1.94
C SER A 89 7.59 5.09 3.13
N ALA A 90 7.37 4.01 3.86
CA ALA A 90 6.60 3.98 5.10
C ALA A 90 7.47 3.46 6.25
N LEU A 91 7.36 4.09 7.41
CA LEU A 91 7.88 3.54 8.67
C LEU A 91 6.84 2.59 9.24
N VAL A 92 7.28 1.38 9.55
CA VAL A 92 6.45 0.29 10.04
C VAL A 92 6.80 0.00 11.50
N ASP A 93 5.80 0.03 12.37
CA ASP A 93 5.89 -0.46 13.74
C ASP A 93 5.34 -1.89 13.81
N GLU A 94 6.08 -2.79 14.47
CA GLU A 94 5.69 -4.17 14.80
C GLU A 94 4.90 -4.27 16.11
#